data_AF-A0A4Y2P0R8-F1
#
_entry.id   AF-A0A4Y2P0R8-F1
#
_cell.length_a   1.000
_cell.length_b   1.000
_cell.length_c   1.000
_cell.angle_alpha   90.00
_cell.angle_beta   90.00
_cell.angle_gamma   90.00
#
_symmetry.space_group_name_H-M   'P 1'
#
loop_
_entity.id
_entity.type
_entity.pdbx_description
1 polymer ?
#
loop_
_entity_poly.entity_id
_entity_poly.type
_entity_poly.pdbx_seq_one_letter_code
_entity_poly.pdbx_strand_id
1 'polypeptide(L)'
;MISSTNSENIFFLKPGRGEAGDALYCAATLNIAPHIRDNISFLHALSGCDTTSALFRQGKNKLMNVLNSTELQQVVNIFRDENACRDDIDEARQKV
;
A
#
# COMPACT_ATOMS: atom_id res chain seq x y z
N MET A 1 1.47 23.01 10.57
CA MET A 1 0.54 21.95 10.99
C MET A 1 1.31 20.65 10.96
N ILE A 2 1.30 19.91 12.07
CA ILE A 2 2.03 18.65 12.20
C ILE A 2 1.29 17.65 11.32
N SER A 3 1.82 17.35 10.14
CA SER A 3 1.45 16.15 9.38
C SER A 3 1.69 14.99 10.32
N SER A 4 0.63 14.34 10.78
CA SER A 4 0.80 13.13 11.57
C SER A 4 1.39 12.08 10.62
N THR A 5 2.70 11.87 10.71
CA THR A 5 3.32 10.64 10.23
C THR A 5 2.94 9.52 11.20
N ASN A 6 1.65 9.33 11.43
CA ASN A 6 1.15 8.18 12.16
C ASN A 6 1.09 7.03 11.17
N SER A 7 2.28 6.52 10.81
CA SER A 7 2.44 5.09 10.56
C SER A 7 2.19 4.36 11.89
N GLU A 8 1.01 4.51 12.47
CA GLU A 8 0.59 3.77 13.67
C GLU A 8 0.55 2.30 13.28
N ASN A 9 1.71 1.67 13.42
CA ASN A 9 1.92 0.28 13.69
C ASN A 9 1.08 -0.68 12.81
N ILE A 10 1.15 -0.55 11.49
CA ILE A 10 0.64 -1.60 10.59
C ILE A 10 1.47 -2.86 10.83
N PHE A 11 0.84 -3.91 11.35
CA PHE A 11 1.45 -5.22 11.53
C PHE A 11 0.84 -6.24 10.57
N PHE A 12 1.68 -7.09 10.00
CA PHE A 12 1.28 -8.24 9.19
C PHE A 12 1.45 -9.51 10.01
N LEU A 13 0.34 -10.19 10.27
CA LEU A 13 0.36 -11.55 10.80
C LEU A 13 0.59 -12.51 9.64
N LYS A 14 1.67 -13.28 9.71
CA LYS A 14 1.91 -14.43 8.85
C LYS A 14 1.54 -15.67 9.65
N PRO A 15 0.44 -16.35 9.33
CA PRO A 15 0.12 -17.62 9.94
C PRO A 15 1.27 -18.61 9.75
N GLY A 16 1.57 -19.36 10.80
CA GLY A 16 2.51 -20.45 10.79
C GLY A 16 2.17 -21.51 9.74
N ARG A 17 3.17 -22.28 9.30
CA ARG A 17 2.97 -23.43 8.41
C ARG A 17 3.61 -24.66 9.01
N GLY A 18 2.84 -25.73 9.18
CA GLY A 18 3.31 -26.96 9.83
C GLY A 18 3.57 -26.72 11.31
N GLU A 19 4.78 -27.02 11.78
CA GLU A 19 5.18 -26.79 13.18
C GLU A 19 5.71 -25.38 13.47
N ALA A 20 5.93 -24.56 12.43
CA ALA A 20 6.33 -23.18 12.64
C ALA A 20 5.14 -22.38 13.19
N GLY A 21 5.37 -21.64 14.29
CA GLY A 21 4.38 -20.73 14.86
C GLY A 21 4.14 -19.49 14.00
N ASP A 22 3.15 -18.70 14.41
CA ASP A 22 2.81 -17.44 13.75
C ASP A 22 3.96 -16.43 13.87
N ALA A 23 4.14 -15.61 12.84
CA ALA A 23 5.11 -14.53 12.81
C ALA A 23 4.42 -13.18 12.62
N LEU A 24 4.82 -12.18 13.41
CA LEU A 24 4.31 -10.81 13.29
C LEU A 24 5.40 -9.91 12.68
N TYR A 25 5.06 -9.19 11.62
CA TYR A 25 5.96 -8.26 10.94
C TYR A 25 5.45 -6.83 11.10
N CYS A 26 6.30 -5.92 11.56
CA CYS A 26 5.97 -4.49 11.60
C CYS A 26 6.30 -3.84 10.26
N ALA A 27 5.34 -3.15 9.63
CA ALA A 27 5.55 -2.42 8.39
C ALA A 27 6.72 -1.43 8.50
N ALA A 28 6.88 -0.79 9.67
CA ALA A 28 7.97 0.16 9.94
C ALA A 28 9.36 -0.47 9.83
N THR A 29 9.48 -1.78 10.08
CA THR A 29 10.75 -2.53 10.04
C THR A 29 11.08 -3.16 8.69
N LEU A 30 10.17 -3.07 7.71
CA LEU A 30 10.40 -3.63 6.38
C LEU A 30 11.53 -2.88 5.66
N ASN A 31 12.49 -3.63 5.11
CA ASN A 31 13.59 -3.09 4.30
C ASN A 31 13.12 -2.79 2.86
N ILE A 32 12.19 -1.84 2.73
CA ILE A 32 11.64 -1.36 1.45
C ILE A 32 11.66 0.17 1.39
N ALA A 33 11.56 0.72 0.18
CA ALA A 33 11.57 2.16 -0.02
C ALA A 33 10.44 2.85 0.79
N PRO A 34 10.71 4.02 1.42
CA PRO A 34 9.75 4.69 2.31
C PRO A 34 8.37 4.90 1.68
N HIS A 35 8.31 5.39 0.45
CA HIS A 35 7.04 5.64 -0.23
C HIS A 35 6.25 4.35 -0.53
N ILE A 36 6.90 3.19 -0.68
CA ILE A 36 6.18 1.91 -0.80
C ILE A 36 5.61 1.50 0.56
N ARG A 37 6.39 1.69 1.63
CA ARG A 37 5.97 1.38 3.01
C ARG A 37 4.76 2.21 3.40
N ASP A 38 4.78 3.50 3.06
CA ASP A 38 3.68 4.41 3.35
C ASP A 38 2.42 4.10 2.52
N ASN A 39 2.60 3.45 1.37
CA ASN A 39 1.55 3.07 0.44
C ASN A 39 1.27 1.55 0.45
N ILE A 40 1.60 0.86 1.55
CA ILE A 40 1.52 -0.61 1.60
C ILE A 40 0.08 -1.14 1.44
N SER A 41 -0.92 -0.38 1.88
CA SER A 41 -2.34 -0.70 1.66
C SER A 41 -2.73 -0.65 0.19
N PHE A 42 -2.19 0.32 -0.58
CA PHE A 42 -2.40 0.39 -2.03
C PHE A 42 -1.75 -0.80 -2.74
N LEU A 43 -0.52 -1.15 -2.36
CA LEU A 43 0.14 -2.34 -2.86
C LEU A 43 -0.69 -3.60 -2.60
N HIS A 44 -1.24 -3.74 -1.39
CA HIS A 44 -2.07 -4.88 -1.02
C HIS A 44 -3.35 -4.96 -1.86
N ALA A 45 -4.07 -3.83 -2.02
CA ALA A 45 -5.29 -3.76 -2.80
C ALA A 45 -5.08 -4.14 -4.28
N LEU A 46 -3.98 -3.68 -4.89
CA LEU A 46 -3.70 -3.93 -6.31
C LEU A 46 -3.06 -5.30 -6.58
N SER A 47 -2.29 -5.84 -5.62
CA SER A 47 -1.68 -7.18 -5.74
C SER A 47 -2.61 -8.32 -5.37
N GLY A 48 -3.76 -8.03 -4.78
CA GLY A 48 -4.72 -8.99 -4.28
C GLY A 48 -4.27 -9.70 -3.01
N CYS A 49 -5.24 -10.21 -2.24
CA CYS A 49 -5.03 -11.13 -1.13
C CYS A 49 -5.63 -12.52 -1.47
N ASP A 50 -5.56 -13.47 -0.55
CA ASP A 50 -6.07 -14.83 -0.77
C ASP A 50 -7.56 -14.87 -1.15
N THR A 51 -8.32 -13.82 -0.83
CA THR A 51 -9.76 -13.69 -1.10
C THR A 51 -10.15 -12.60 -2.10
N THR A 52 -9.21 -11.73 -2.53
CA THR A 52 -9.47 -10.67 -3.51
C THR A 52 -8.71 -10.90 -4.81
N SER A 53 -9.39 -10.65 -5.94
CA SER A 53 -8.77 -10.73 -7.26
C SER A 53 -7.65 -9.69 -7.39
N ALA A 54 -6.50 -10.13 -7.92
CA ALA A 54 -5.39 -9.27 -8.30
C ALA A 54 -5.57 -8.77 -9.74
N LEU A 55 -4.86 -7.69 -10.10
CA LEU A 55 -4.80 -7.25 -11.50
C LEU A 55 -4.26 -8.38 -12.40
N PHE A 56 -5.03 -8.73 -13.43
CA PHE A 56 -4.71 -9.87 -14.30
C PHE A 56 -3.33 -9.72 -14.94
N ARG A 57 -2.51 -10.78 -14.80
CA ARG A 57 -1.13 -10.86 -15.30
C ARG A 57 -0.18 -9.78 -14.75
N GLN A 58 -0.53 -9.09 -13.66
CA GLN A 58 0.38 -8.15 -13.01
C GLN A 58 1.05 -8.83 -11.80
N GLY A 59 2.35 -9.12 -11.92
CA GLY A 59 3.14 -9.63 -10.82
C GLY A 59 3.45 -8.54 -9.78
N LYS A 60 3.69 -8.94 -8.51
CA LYS A 60 3.99 -8.02 -7.40
C LYS A 60 5.17 -7.08 -7.69
N ASN A 61 6.25 -7.56 -8.32
CA ASN A 61 7.40 -6.73 -8.69
C ASN A 61 7.04 -5.65 -9.71
N LYS A 62 6.16 -5.96 -10.68
CA LYS A 62 5.71 -5.00 -11.67
C LYS A 62 4.87 -3.91 -11.00
N LEU A 63 3.98 -4.30 -10.10
CA LEU A 63 3.16 -3.37 -9.34
C LEU A 63 3.99 -2.46 -8.43
N MET A 64 5.03 -2.98 -7.78
CA MET A 64 5.98 -2.18 -7.00
C MET A 64 6.64 -1.10 -7.85
N ASN A 65 7.04 -1.43 -9.10
CA ASN A 65 7.59 -0.44 -10.02
C ASN A 65 6.55 0.59 -10.47
N VAL A 66 5.30 0.18 -10.66
CA VAL A 66 4.21 1.11 -11.01
C VAL A 66 3.93 2.06 -9.85
N LEU A 67 3.91 1.58 -8.61
CA LEU A 67 3.80 2.41 -7.40
C LEU A 67 5.00 3.34 -7.19
N ASN A 68 6.16 3.02 -7.79
CA ASN A 68 7.31 3.91 -7.80
C ASN A 68 7.19 5.02 -8.84
N SER A 69 6.23 4.98 -9.77
CA SER A 69 6.08 6.04 -10.78
C SER A 69 5.63 7.36 -10.13
N THR A 70 6.13 8.48 -10.66
CA THR A 70 5.75 9.81 -10.17
C THR A 70 4.24 10.05 -10.29
N GLU A 71 3.63 9.56 -11.37
CA GLU A 71 2.20 9.69 -11.64
C GLU A 71 1.37 8.99 -10.58
N LEU A 72 1.68 7.72 -10.25
CA LEU A 72 0.90 7.00 -9.26
C LEU A 72 1.18 7.49 -7.84
N GLN A 73 2.41 7.94 -7.55
CA GLN A 73 2.70 8.60 -6.26
C GLN A 73 1.84 9.85 -6.05
N GLN A 74 1.65 10.69 -7.07
CA GLN A 74 0.78 11.86 -6.97
C GLN A 74 -0.67 11.45 -6.67
N VAL A 75 -1.19 10.45 -7.38
CA VAL A 75 -2.53 9.92 -7.18
C VAL A 75 -2.71 9.37 -5.77
N VAL A 76 -1.76 8.56 -5.29
CA VAL A 76 -1.83 7.98 -3.93
C VAL A 76 -1.73 9.05 -2.85
N ASN A 77 -0.96 10.11 -3.06
CA ASN A 77 -0.88 11.22 -2.11
C ASN A 77 -2.22 11.93 -1.94
N ILE A 78 -3.04 12.06 -3.00
CA ILE A 78 -4.40 12.61 -2.90
C ILE A 78 -5.26 11.73 -2.01
N PHE A 79 -5.23 10.41 -2.19
CA PHE A 79 -6.00 9.48 -1.34
C PHE A 79 -5.56 9.45 0.12
N ARG A 80 -4.32 9.89 0.41
CA ARG A 80 -3.77 9.96 1.77
C ARG A 80 -3.96 11.32 2.43
N ASP A 81 -4.27 12.36 1.67
CA ASP A 81 -4.50 13.69 2.22
C ASP A 81 -5.90 13.73 2.85
N GLU A 82 -5.93 13.83 4.18
CA GLU A 82 -7.16 13.97 4.97
C GLU A 82 -7.97 15.21 4.58
N ASN A 83 -7.34 16.18 3.89
CA ASN A 83 -7.96 17.41 3.43
C ASN A 83 -8.35 17.37 1.95
N ALA A 84 -8.09 16.27 1.24
CA ALA A 84 -8.46 16.15 -0.18
C ALA A 84 -9.98 16.34 -0.34
N CYS A 85 -10.38 17.18 -1.30
CA CYS A 85 -11.80 17.37 -1.57
C CYS A 85 -12.33 16.23 -2.44
N ARG A 86 -13.67 16.13 -2.54
CA ARG A 86 -14.31 15.04 -3.30
C ARG A 86 -13.89 15.04 -4.77
N ASP A 87 -13.76 16.21 -5.36
CA ASP A 87 -13.41 16.36 -6.78
C ASP A 87 -11.98 15.87 -7.05
N ASP A 88 -11.03 16.17 -6.14
CA ASP A 88 -9.64 15.66 -6.24
C ASP A 88 -9.61 14.13 -6.17
N ILE A 89 -10.39 13.54 -5.27
CA ILE A 89 -10.51 12.07 -5.11
C ILE A 89 -11.15 11.45 -6.35
N ASP A 90 -12.21 12.06 -6.89
CA ASP A 90 -12.89 11.56 -8.09
C ASP A 90 -11.97 11.63 -9.32
N GLU A 91 -11.17 12.70 -9.47
CA GLU A 91 -10.16 12.80 -10.53
C GLU A 91 -9.05 11.77 -10.35
N ALA A 92 -8.52 11.62 -9.13
CA ALA A 92 -7.48 10.65 -8.80
C ALA A 92 -7.95 9.21 -9.08
N ARG A 93 -9.21 8.89 -8.78
CA ARG A 93 -9.81 7.58 -9.05
C ARG A 93 -9.80 7.22 -10.53
N GLN A 94 -9.99 8.18 -11.44
CA GLN A 94 -9.99 7.90 -12.88
C GLN A 94 -8.60 7.53 -13.43
N LYS A 95 -7.55 7.76 -12.64
CA LYS A 95 -6.16 7.48 -13.00
C LYS A 95 -5.66 6.11 -12.49
N VAL A 96 -6.50 5.36 -11.77
CA VAL A 96 -6.20 4.02 -11.19
C VAL A 96 -7.05 2.96 -11.88
#